data_AF-A0A382Q6Y8-F1
#
_entry.id   AF-A0A382Q6Y8-F1
#
_cell.length_a   1.000
_cell.length_b   1.000
_cell.length_c   1.000
_cell.angle_alpha   90.00
_cell.angle_beta   90.00
_cell.angle_gamma   90.00
#
_symmetry.space_group_name_H-M   'P 1'
#
loop_
_entity.id
_entity.type
_entity.pdbx_description
1 polymer ?
#
loop_
_entity_poly.entity_id
_entity_poly.type
_entity_poly.pdbx_seq_one_letter_code
_entity_poly.pdbx_strand_id
1 'polypeptide(L)'
;MKLLYPFAKRYIAGDDIRSAQRTANALSNDGFSLSFNYVGEYSKTLDEAIAAQNQYSEILNNYQDSTIDLSIKISQFGILISQTDCENLVEQVVEKAHNFGHTIRFDMEHSKITDKTLDLCLKLN
;
A
#
# COMPACT_ATOMS: atom_id res chain seq x y z
N MET A 1 -17.18 2.65 10.93
CA MET A 1 -17.51 1.85 9.72
C MET A 1 -18.40 0.62 9.93
N LYS A 2 -18.75 0.19 11.16
CA LYS A 2 -19.47 -1.09 11.38
C LYS A 2 -20.82 -1.24 10.67
N LEU A 3 -21.55 -0.14 10.43
CA LEU A 3 -22.86 -0.18 9.77
C LEU A 3 -22.77 -0.56 8.28
N LEU A 4 -21.77 -0.05 7.56
CA LEU A 4 -21.60 -0.29 6.12
C LEU A 4 -20.73 -1.52 5.82
N TYR A 5 -19.95 -1.99 6.79
CA TYR A 5 -19.01 -3.09 6.61
C TYR A 5 -19.64 -4.38 6.05
N PRO A 6 -20.86 -4.82 6.43
CA PRO A 6 -21.48 -6.01 5.83
C PRO A 6 -21.62 -5.94 4.30
N PHE A 7 -21.87 -4.75 3.75
CA PHE A 7 -21.98 -4.53 2.31
C PHE A 7 -20.60 -4.44 1.63
N ALA A 8 -19.59 -3.92 2.34
CA ALA A 8 -18.23 -3.80 1.82
C ALA A 8 -17.40 -5.09 1.94
N LYS A 9 -17.75 -6.00 2.86
CA LYS A 9 -16.98 -7.21 3.19
C LYS A 9 -16.69 -8.12 1.99
N ARG A 10 -17.55 -8.11 0.97
CA ARG A 10 -17.30 -8.85 -0.29
C ARG A 10 -16.04 -8.36 -1.03
N TYR A 11 -15.66 -7.10 -0.85
CA TYR A 11 -14.58 -6.43 -1.58
C TYR A 11 -13.37 -6.11 -0.70
N ILE A 12 -13.45 -6.35 0.60
CA ILE A 12 -12.40 -6.05 1.57
C ILE A 12 -11.98 -7.37 2.22
N ALA A 13 -10.70 -7.75 2.03
CA ALA A 13 -10.16 -9.02 2.52
C ALA A 13 -10.18 -9.14 4.05
N GLY A 14 -10.07 -8.00 4.75
CA GLY A 14 -10.06 -7.88 6.20
C GLY A 14 -9.98 -6.43 6.64
N ASP A 15 -10.37 -6.17 7.88
CA ASP A 15 -10.25 -4.89 8.57
C ASP A 15 -8.93 -4.72 9.33
N ASP A 16 -8.13 -5.78 9.43
CA ASP A 16 -6.75 -5.77 9.92
C ASP A 16 -5.91 -6.81 9.14
N ILE A 17 -4.59 -6.78 9.34
CA ILE A 17 -3.67 -7.68 8.62
C ILE A 17 -3.96 -9.16 8.89
N ARG A 18 -4.36 -9.52 10.11
CA ARG A 18 -4.65 -10.91 10.50
C ARG A 18 -5.91 -11.41 9.81
N SER A 19 -6.95 -10.60 9.74
CA SER A 19 -8.18 -10.95 9.07
C SER A 19 -7.98 -11.02 7.55
N ALA A 20 -7.19 -10.12 6.97
CA ALA A 20 -6.81 -10.13 5.56
C ALA A 20 -5.95 -11.36 5.18
N GLN A 21 -5.01 -11.76 6.02
CA GLN A 21 -4.15 -12.94 5.81
C GLN A 21 -4.93 -14.23 5.60
N ARG A 22 -6.07 -14.41 6.28
CA ARG A 22 -6.91 -15.60 6.08
C ARG A 22 -7.43 -15.69 4.65
N THR A 23 -7.91 -14.56 4.11
CA THR A 23 -8.40 -14.47 2.74
C THR A 23 -7.25 -14.63 1.74
N ALA A 24 -6.12 -13.96 1.99
CA ALA A 24 -4.94 -14.03 1.15
C ALA A 24 -4.36 -15.45 1.06
N ASN A 25 -4.24 -16.16 2.18
CA ASN A 25 -3.74 -17.53 2.20
C ASN A 25 -4.67 -18.51 1.47
N ALA A 26 -5.99 -18.33 1.57
CA ALA A 26 -6.94 -19.13 0.79
C ALA A 26 -6.73 -18.93 -0.72
N LEU A 27 -6.63 -17.67 -1.17
CA LEU A 27 -6.38 -17.34 -2.58
C LEU A 27 -5.01 -17.85 -3.05
N SER A 28 -3.97 -17.74 -2.22
CA SER A 28 -2.64 -18.26 -2.54
C SER A 28 -2.65 -19.78 -2.69
N ASN A 29 -3.34 -20.50 -1.80
CA ASN A 29 -3.50 -21.96 -1.89
C ASN A 29 -4.27 -22.41 -3.15
N ASP A 30 -5.17 -21.55 -3.64
CA ASP A 30 -5.89 -21.76 -4.90
C ASP A 30 -5.04 -21.39 -6.14
N GLY A 31 -3.79 -20.94 -5.95
CA GLY A 31 -2.82 -20.66 -7.01
C GLY A 31 -2.86 -19.22 -7.54
N PHE A 32 -3.55 -18.29 -6.87
CA PHE A 32 -3.58 -16.88 -7.27
C PHE A 32 -2.38 -16.10 -6.73
N SER A 33 -1.84 -15.21 -7.57
CA SER A 33 -0.93 -14.16 -7.11
C SER A 33 -1.68 -13.10 -6.29
N LEU A 34 -1.00 -12.48 -5.34
CA LEU A 34 -1.59 -11.55 -4.41
C LEU A 34 -1.08 -10.13 -4.65
N SER A 35 -1.99 -9.16 -4.63
CA SER A 35 -1.69 -7.73 -4.54
C SER A 35 -2.39 -7.16 -3.32
N PHE A 36 -1.63 -6.55 -2.41
CA PHE A 36 -2.19 -5.86 -1.25
C PHE A 36 -2.38 -4.37 -1.55
N ASN A 37 -3.51 -3.83 -1.12
CA ASN A 37 -3.83 -2.40 -1.17
C ASN A 37 -4.37 -2.01 0.19
N TYR A 38 -3.58 -1.24 0.96
CA TYR A 38 -4.02 -0.75 2.26
C TYR A 38 -4.97 0.43 2.06
N VAL A 39 -6.25 0.21 2.36
CA VAL A 39 -7.33 1.16 2.03
C VAL A 39 -7.12 2.50 2.73
N GLY A 40 -6.84 3.53 1.93
CA GLY A 40 -6.76 4.92 2.34
C GLY A 40 -6.14 5.76 1.22
N GLU A 41 -6.33 7.07 1.29
CA GLU A 41 -5.87 8.04 0.30
C GLU A 41 -5.91 9.45 0.89
N TYR A 42 -5.20 10.39 0.26
CA TYR A 42 -5.24 11.82 0.56
C TYR A 42 -5.01 12.18 2.03
N SER A 43 -3.93 11.66 2.64
CA SER A 43 -3.51 12.01 4.00
C SER A 43 -3.49 13.53 4.20
N LYS A 44 -3.97 13.96 5.38
CA LYS A 44 -4.11 15.37 5.78
C LYS A 44 -3.01 15.82 6.72
N THR A 45 -2.36 14.88 7.39
CA THR A 45 -1.22 15.14 8.28
C THR A 45 -0.05 14.22 7.94
N LEU A 46 1.15 14.61 8.36
CA LEU A 46 2.32 13.76 8.24
C LEU A 46 2.17 12.48 9.08
N ASP A 47 1.51 12.56 10.23
CA ASP A 47 1.23 11.39 11.09
C ASP A 47 0.36 10.35 10.38
N GLU A 48 -0.64 10.78 9.59
CA GLU A 48 -1.46 9.87 8.77
C GLU A 48 -0.62 9.19 7.67
N ALA A 49 0.29 9.93 7.05
CA ALA A 49 1.20 9.37 6.04
C ALA A 49 2.21 8.36 6.66
N ILE A 50 2.75 8.68 7.84
CA ILE A 50 3.59 7.76 8.62
C ILE A 50 2.79 6.51 9.02
N ALA A 51 1.54 6.66 9.43
CA ALA A 51 0.68 5.53 9.76
C ALA A 51 0.46 4.61 8.56
N ALA A 52 0.24 5.16 7.36
CA ALA A 52 0.14 4.39 6.13
C ALA A 52 1.44 3.64 5.79
N GLN A 53 2.59 4.32 5.89
CA GLN A 53 3.91 3.71 5.70
C GLN A 53 4.13 2.53 6.66
N ASN A 54 3.74 2.68 7.93
CA ASN A 54 3.82 1.61 8.93
C ASN A 54 2.95 0.40 8.56
N GLN A 55 1.76 0.63 8.00
CA GLN A 55 0.87 -0.44 7.57
C GLN A 55 1.44 -1.23 6.38
N TYR A 56 2.02 -0.56 5.38
CA TYR A 56 2.73 -1.27 4.32
C TYR A 56 3.95 -2.02 4.86
N SER A 57 4.71 -1.41 5.79
CA SER A 57 5.83 -2.08 6.46
C SER A 57 5.39 -3.33 7.24
N GLU A 58 4.22 -3.32 7.86
CA GLU A 58 3.62 -4.46 8.55
C GLU A 58 3.22 -5.56 7.56
N ILE A 59 2.60 -5.21 6.42
CA ILE A 59 2.30 -6.17 5.34
C ILE A 59 3.58 -6.85 4.87
N LEU A 60 4.61 -6.07 4.50
CA LEU A 60 5.89 -6.60 4.04
C LEU A 60 6.54 -7.56 5.05
N ASN A 61 6.49 -7.24 6.34
CA ASN A 61 7.01 -8.13 7.40
C ASN A 61 6.26 -9.45 7.50
N ASN A 62 4.98 -9.50 7.15
CA ASN A 62 4.15 -10.69 7.24
C ASN A 62 4.32 -11.64 6.04
N TYR A 63 5.00 -11.21 4.97
CA TYR A 63 5.09 -11.96 3.71
C TYR A 63 6.53 -12.22 3.25
N GLN A 64 7.53 -12.14 4.14
CA GLN A 64 8.96 -12.30 3.84
C GLN A 64 9.32 -13.59 3.08
N ASP A 65 8.58 -14.68 3.30
CA ASP A 65 8.81 -15.99 2.68
C ASP A 65 8.00 -16.23 1.39
N SER A 66 7.46 -15.17 0.79
CA SER A 66 6.59 -15.23 -0.38
C SER A 66 6.80 -14.04 -1.31
N THR A 67 6.24 -14.08 -2.52
CA THR A 67 6.24 -12.91 -3.42
C THR A 67 4.84 -12.34 -3.50
N ILE A 68 4.71 -11.05 -3.16
CA ILE A 68 3.47 -10.29 -3.26
C ILE A 68 3.72 -8.99 -4.06
N ASP A 69 2.64 -8.43 -4.60
CA ASP A 69 2.61 -7.06 -5.12
C ASP A 69 1.97 -6.12 -4.08
N LEU A 70 2.42 -4.87 -4.02
CA LEU A 70 1.72 -3.80 -3.32
C LEU A 70 1.19 -2.78 -4.33
N SER A 71 -0.08 -2.42 -4.21
CA SER A 71 -0.68 -1.28 -4.90
C SER A 71 -0.75 -0.13 -3.91
N ILE A 72 0.01 0.95 -4.18
CA ILE A 72 0.14 2.09 -3.28
C ILE A 72 -0.28 3.39 -3.96
N LYS A 73 -0.93 4.28 -3.20
CA LYS A 73 -1.32 5.63 -3.63
C LYS A 73 -0.41 6.66 -2.98
N ILE A 74 0.28 7.48 -3.76
CA ILE A 74 1.21 8.48 -3.21
C ILE A 74 0.48 9.60 -2.47
N SER A 75 -0.82 9.80 -2.72
CA SER A 75 -1.66 10.68 -1.91
C SER A 75 -1.76 10.23 -0.44
N GLN A 76 -1.71 8.92 -0.20
CA GLN A 76 -1.70 8.34 1.14
C GLN A 76 -0.37 8.60 1.87
N PHE A 77 0.71 8.79 1.12
CA PHE A 77 2.03 9.14 1.63
C PHE A 77 2.25 10.65 1.78
N GLY A 78 1.21 11.46 1.56
CA GLY A 78 1.26 12.90 1.84
C GLY A 78 1.90 13.74 0.73
N ILE A 79 1.88 13.30 -0.52
CA ILE A 79 2.41 14.10 -1.67
C ILE A 79 1.79 15.51 -1.78
N LEU A 80 0.56 15.69 -1.27
CA LEU A 80 -0.14 16.97 -1.24
C LEU A 80 0.21 17.84 -0.01
N ILE A 81 0.94 17.29 0.96
CA ILE A 81 1.41 17.98 2.17
C ILE A 81 2.86 18.41 1.96
N SER A 82 3.74 17.45 1.69
CA SER A 82 5.18 17.64 1.56
C SER A 82 5.73 16.61 0.59
N GLN A 83 6.34 17.09 -0.49
CA GLN A 83 6.93 16.21 -1.48
C GLN A 83 8.12 15.44 -0.90
N THR A 84 9.02 16.13 -0.19
CA THR A 84 10.19 15.51 0.44
C THR A 84 9.80 14.42 1.42
N ASP A 85 8.82 14.65 2.29
CA ASP A 85 8.39 13.64 3.27
C ASP A 85 7.71 12.45 2.57
N CYS A 86 6.88 12.70 1.55
CA CYS A 86 6.29 11.64 0.75
C CYS A 86 7.35 10.77 0.09
N GLU A 87 8.37 11.37 -0.54
CA GLU A 87 9.46 10.64 -1.17
C GLU A 87 10.20 9.77 -0.16
N ASN A 88 10.60 10.34 0.99
CA ASN A 88 11.29 9.60 2.05
C ASN A 88 10.47 8.43 2.62
N LEU A 89 9.16 8.60 2.77
CA LEU A 89 8.28 7.55 3.30
C LEU A 89 8.06 6.44 2.27
N VAL A 90 7.90 6.78 0.98
CA VAL A 90 7.76 5.80 -0.10
C VAL A 90 9.06 5.03 -0.31
N GLU A 91 10.21 5.70 -0.30
CA GLU A 91 11.52 5.08 -0.45
C GLU A 91 11.76 3.98 0.58
N GLN A 92 11.43 4.22 1.86
CA GLN A 92 11.52 3.19 2.91
C GLN A 92 10.66 1.94 2.62
N VAL A 93 9.47 2.10 2.02
CA VAL A 93 8.61 0.96 1.64
C VAL A 93 9.19 0.24 0.43
N VAL A 94 9.69 0.98 -0.57
CA VAL A 94 10.29 0.45 -1.79
C VAL A 94 11.56 -0.34 -1.48
N GLU A 95 12.48 0.21 -0.70
CA GLU A 95 13.71 -0.48 -0.28
C GLU A 95 13.38 -1.79 0.44
N LYS A 96 12.42 -1.74 1.36
CA LYS A 96 12.00 -2.92 2.12
C LYS A 96 11.35 -3.98 1.23
N ALA A 97 10.48 -3.57 0.30
CA ALA A 97 9.87 -4.47 -0.67
C ALA A 97 10.92 -5.12 -1.57
N HIS A 98 11.87 -4.34 -2.08
CA HIS A 98 12.99 -4.84 -2.88
C HIS A 98 13.81 -5.88 -2.11
N ASN A 99 14.15 -5.60 -0.84
CA ASN A 99 14.93 -6.52 0.00
C ASN A 99 14.22 -7.85 0.26
N PHE A 100 12.89 -7.89 0.24
CA PHE A 100 12.09 -9.12 0.37
C PHE A 100 11.66 -9.71 -0.99
N GLY A 101 12.09 -9.14 -2.11
CA GLY A 101 11.74 -9.62 -3.44
C GLY A 101 10.26 -9.41 -3.82
N HIS A 102 9.62 -8.41 -3.25
CA HIS A 102 8.25 -8.00 -3.57
C HIS A 102 8.24 -6.93 -4.67
N THR A 103 7.09 -6.75 -5.31
CA THR A 103 6.88 -5.68 -6.29
C THR A 103 5.98 -4.59 -5.73
N ILE A 104 6.14 -3.37 -6.25
CA ILE A 104 5.27 -2.24 -5.94
C ILE A 104 4.76 -1.63 -7.23
N ARG A 105 3.47 -1.31 -7.23
CA ARG A 105 2.77 -0.55 -8.26
C ARG A 105 2.29 0.76 -7.67
N PHE A 106 2.67 1.87 -8.31
CA PHE A 106 2.07 3.16 -7.99
C PHE A 106 0.75 3.30 -8.72
N ASP A 107 -0.33 3.42 -7.96
CA ASP A 107 -1.64 3.70 -8.49
C ASP A 107 -1.66 5.10 -9.11
N MET A 108 -2.17 5.20 -10.33
CA MET A 108 -2.43 6.51 -10.93
C MET A 108 -3.73 7.08 -10.35
N GLU A 109 -3.65 8.29 -9.81
CA GLU A 109 -4.75 8.95 -9.11
C GLU A 109 -5.30 10.13 -9.93
N HIS A 110 -5.82 11.18 -9.30
CA HIS A 110 -6.35 12.33 -10.02
C HIS A 110 -5.24 13.12 -10.75
N SER A 111 -5.61 13.82 -11.82
CA SER A 111 -4.67 14.51 -12.71
C SER A 111 -3.67 15.46 -12.02
N LYS A 112 -4.06 16.10 -10.91
CA LYS A 112 -3.15 17.02 -10.19
C LYS A 112 -1.91 16.37 -9.57
N ILE A 113 -1.88 15.04 -9.46
CA ILE A 113 -0.71 14.31 -8.90
C ILE A 113 -0.08 13.34 -9.91
N THR A 114 -0.61 13.23 -11.13
CA THR A 114 -0.10 12.33 -12.16
C THR A 114 1.39 12.54 -12.44
N ASP A 115 1.81 13.78 -12.72
CA ASP A 115 3.21 14.07 -13.04
C ASP A 115 4.12 13.73 -11.84
N LYS A 116 3.69 14.07 -10.62
CA LYS A 116 4.42 13.72 -9.40
C LYS A 116 4.55 12.20 -9.20
N THR A 117 3.52 11.42 -9.54
CA THR A 117 3.58 9.96 -9.52
C THR A 117 4.60 9.43 -10.51
N LEU A 118 4.62 9.96 -11.73
CA LEU A 118 5.58 9.57 -12.76
C LEU A 118 7.02 9.93 -12.36
N ASP A 119 7.23 11.15 -11.90
CA ASP A 119 8.54 11.63 -11.43
C ASP A 119 9.09 10.75 -10.31
N LEU A 120 8.26 10.43 -9.31
CA LEU A 120 8.67 9.57 -8.20
C LEU A 120 8.94 8.13 -8.66
N CYS A 121 8.13 7.58 -9.56
CA CYS A 121 8.34 6.25 -10.14
C CYS A 121 9.68 6.18 -10.88
N LEU A 122 9.98 7.18 -11.72
CA LEU A 122 11.25 7.26 -12.45
C LEU A 122 12.46 7.46 -11.53
N LYS A 123 12.29 8.18 -10.42
CA LYS A 123 13.36 8.41 -9.44
C LYS A 123 13.74 7.14 -8.68
N LEU A 124 12.79 6.24 -8.41
CA LEU A 124 12.96 5.05 -7.56
C LEU A 124 13.19 3.75 -8.35
N ASN A 125 13.26 3.82 -9.68
CA ASN A 125 13.46 2.68 -10.58
C ASN A 125 14.92 2.60 -11.05
#